data_AF-B1VIX5-F1
#
_entry.id   AF-B1VIX5-F1
#
_cell.length_a   1.000
_cell.length_b   1.000
_cell.length_c   1.000
_cell.angle_alpha   90.00
_cell.angle_beta   90.00
_cell.angle_gamma   90.00
#
_symmetry.space_group_name_H-M   'P 1'
#
loop_
_entity.id
_entity.type
_entity.pdbx_description
1 polymer ?
#
loop_
_entity_poly.entity_id
_entity_poly.type
_entity_poly.pdbx_seq_one_letter_code
_entity_poly.pdbx_strand_id
1 'polypeptide(L)' 'MRVEEAVRELLDLPELSDSGARFRLECGEVADAASYLIEDVAEAGVDITNEQRKALLEGLMEYARGDNDIYEAYARLLA' A
#
# COMPACT_ATOMS: atom_id res chain seq x y z
N MET A 1 -11.22 3.09 -7.34
CA MET A 1 -11.03 2.32 -6.10
C MET A 1 -10.68 3.25 -4.93
N ARG A 2 -11.17 2.99 -3.72
CA ARG A 2 -10.73 3.69 -2.49
C ARG A 2 -9.46 3.05 -1.92
N VAL A 3 -8.64 3.79 -1.18
CA VAL A 3 -7.41 3.26 -0.53
C VAL A 3 -7.73 2.02 0.32
N GLU A 4 -8.70 2.13 1.23
CA GLU A 4 -9.10 1.02 2.11
C GLU A 4 -9.58 -0.23 1.35
N GLU A 5 -10.21 -0.03 0.19
CA GLU A 5 -10.67 -1.13 -0.67
C GLU A 5 -9.49 -1.83 -1.34
N ALA A 6 -8.56 -1.06 -1.91
CA ALA A 6 -7.33 -1.61 -2.49
C ALA A 6 -6.50 -2.38 -1.46
N VAL A 7 -6.34 -1.82 -0.25
CA VAL A 7 -5.61 -2.46 0.85
C VAL A 7 -6.25 -3.80 1.21
N ARG A 8 -7.58 -3.86 1.33
CA ARG A 8 -8.29 -5.12 1.61
C ARG A 8 -8.09 -6.16 0.51
N GLU A 9 -8.31 -5.78 -0.74
CA GLU A 9 -8.16 -6.71 -1.86
C GLU A 9 -6.74 -7.29 -1.96
N LEU A 10 -5.71 -6.46 -1.76
CA LEU A 10 -4.32 -6.91 -1.78
C LEU A 10 -4.00 -7.82 -0.60
N LEU A 11 -4.50 -7.52 0.60
CA LEU A 11 -4.33 -8.38 1.77
C LEU A 11 -5.05 -9.73 1.64
N ASP A 12 -6.01 -9.88 0.74
CA ASP A 12 -6.66 -11.17 0.47
C ASP A 12 -5.82 -12.06 -0.48
N LEU A 13 -4.72 -11.53 -1.06
CA LEU A 13 -3.78 -12.31 -1.84
C LEU A 13 -2.94 -13.24 -0.94
N PRO A 14 -2.79 -14.53 -1.28
CA PRO A 14 -1.98 -15.47 -0.49
C PRO A 14 -0.54 -15.00 -0.27
N GLU A 15 0.05 -14.32 -1.25
CA GLU A 15 1.41 -13.79 -1.21
C GLU A 15 1.59 -12.69 -0.15
N LEU A 16 0.50 -12.05 0.26
CA LEU A 16 0.47 -10.93 1.20
C LEU A 16 -0.26 -11.29 2.51
N SER A 17 -0.53 -12.58 2.76
CA SER A 17 -1.33 -13.01 3.92
C SER A 17 -0.72 -12.59 5.25
N ASP A 18 0.61 -12.57 5.32
CA ASP A 18 1.42 -12.29 6.51
C ASP A 18 1.90 -10.83 6.57
N SER A 19 1.39 -9.97 5.67
CA SER A 19 1.71 -8.55 5.62
C SER A 19 1.41 -7.84 6.95
N GLY A 20 2.38 -7.04 7.41
CA GLY A 20 2.21 -6.16 8.56
C GLY A 20 1.13 -5.09 8.37
N ALA A 21 0.73 -4.81 7.12
CA ALA A 21 -0.34 -3.88 6.80
C ALA A 21 -1.71 -4.32 7.34
N ARG A 22 -1.93 -5.62 7.56
CA ARG A 22 -3.19 -6.13 8.11
C ARG A 22 -3.49 -5.55 9.49
N PHE A 23 -2.50 -5.56 10.37
CA PHE A 23 -2.66 -5.01 11.72
C PHE A 23 -2.95 -3.51 11.70
N ARG A 24 -2.31 -2.76 10.79
CA ARG A 24 -2.54 -1.32 10.58
C ARG A 24 -3.95 -1.03 10.11
N LEU A 25 -4.43 -1.79 9.13
CA LEU A 25 -5.80 -1.69 8.64
C LEU A 25 -6.82 -1.95 9.77
N GLU A 26 -6.61 -2.96 10.60
CA GLU A 26 -7.48 -3.30 11.73
C GLU A 26 -7.51 -2.19 12.80
N CYS A 27 -6.40 -1.46 12.96
CA CYS A 27 -6.32 -0.28 13.82
C CYS A 27 -6.93 0.98 13.18
N GLY A 28 -7.41 0.90 11.93
CA GLY A 28 -7.96 2.03 11.17
C GLY A 28 -6.89 2.95 10.56
N GLU A 29 -5.63 2.55 10.60
CA GLU A 29 -4.48 3.30 10.06
C GLU A 29 -4.30 2.99 8.57
N VAL A 30 -5.26 3.43 7.74
CA VAL A 30 -5.32 3.06 6.31
C VAL A 30 -4.11 3.57 5.51
N ALA A 31 -3.63 4.78 5.79
CA ALA A 31 -2.46 5.36 5.13
C ALA A 31 -1.17 4.58 5.46
N ASP A 32 -0.96 4.23 6.73
CA ASP A 32 0.15 3.36 7.16
C ASP A 32 0.03 1.97 6.53
N ALA A 33 -1.18 1.39 6.47
CA ALA A 33 -1.39 0.10 5.82
C ALA A 33 -1.00 0.14 4.33
N ALA A 34 -1.35 1.22 3.63
CA ALA A 34 -0.97 1.41 2.24
C ALA A 34 0.55 1.52 2.05
N SER A 35 1.27 2.23 2.94
CA SER A 35 2.73 2.35 2.83
C SER A 35 3.44 1.01 3.05
N TYR A 36 2.96 0.18 3.98
CA TYR A 36 3.48 -1.18 4.19
C TYR A 36 3.21 -2.08 2.98
N LEU A 37 1.98 -2.05 2.45
CA LEU A 37 1.64 -2.84 1.28
C LEU A 37 2.47 -2.51 0.05
N ILE A 38 2.95 -1.28 -0.09
CA ILE A 38 3.85 -0.91 -1.20
C ILE A 38 5.16 -1.71 -1.13
N GLU A 39 5.74 -1.85 0.07
CA GLU A 39 6.94 -2.65 0.29
C GLU A 39 6.65 -4.13 0.06
N ASP A 40 5.58 -4.65 0.68
CA ASP A 40 5.23 -6.07 0.61
C ASP A 40 4.88 -6.52 -0.81
N VAL A 41 4.16 -5.71 -1.58
CA VAL A 41 3.86 -5.96 -3.00
C VAL A 41 5.14 -6.05 -3.82
N ALA A 42 6.09 -5.13 -3.59
CA ALA A 42 7.36 -5.11 -4.32
C ALA A 42 8.26 -6.30 -3.92
N GLU A 43 8.31 -6.65 -2.63
CA GLU A 43 9.08 -7.79 -2.13
C GLU A 43 8.50 -9.13 -2.62
N ALA A 44 7.18 -9.28 -2.59
CA ALA A 44 6.50 -10.48 -3.05
C ALA A 44 6.41 -10.58 -4.59
N GLY A 45 6.71 -9.50 -5.33
CA GLY A 45 6.61 -9.46 -6.78
C GLY A 45 5.18 -9.60 -7.28
N VAL A 46 4.21 -9.05 -6.55
CA VAL A 46 2.79 -9.13 -6.89
C VAL A 46 2.46 -8.12 -7.99
N ASP A 47 1.90 -8.61 -9.10
CA ASP A 47 1.35 -7.74 -10.14
C ASP A 47 0.05 -7.10 -9.65
N ILE A 48 0.04 -5.77 -9.57
CA ILE A 48 -1.14 -4.99 -9.17
C ILE A 48 -1.74 -4.23 -10.35
N THR A 49 -3.05 -4.00 -10.29
CA THR A 49 -3.74 -3.20 -11.30
C THR A 49 -3.36 -1.71 -11.18
N ASN A 50 -3.57 -0.94 -12.26
CA ASN A 50 -3.38 0.51 -12.24
C ASN A 50 -4.26 1.21 -11.19
N GLU A 51 -5.45 0.68 -10.90
CA GLU A 51 -6.34 1.25 -9.88
C GLU A 51 -5.82 1.01 -8.47
N GLN A 52 -5.36 -0.21 -8.17
CA GLN A 52 -4.72 -0.55 -6.90
C GLN A 52 -3.44 0.26 -6.70
N ARG A 53 -2.61 0.38 -7.74
CA ARG A 53 -1.41 1.23 -7.74
C ARG A 53 -1.75 2.68 -7.39
N LYS A 54 -2.75 3.27 -8.06
CA LYS A 54 -3.19 4.64 -7.79
C LYS A 54 -3.68 4.81 -6.36
N ALA A 55 -4.46 3.85 -5.86
CA ALA A 55 -4.99 3.88 -4.49
C ALA A 55 -3.88 3.75 -3.43
N LEU A 56 -2.90 2.87 -3.62
CA LEU A 56 -1.74 2.77 -2.73
C LEU A 56 -0.93 4.07 -2.70
N LEU A 57 -0.70 4.69 -3.87
CA LEU A 57 -0.01 5.98 -3.95
C LEU A 57 -0.80 7.13 -3.31
N GLU A 58 -2.13 7.11 -3.37
CA GLU A 58 -2.98 8.08 -2.66
C GLU A 58 -2.83 7.92 -1.13
N GLY A 59 -2.85 6.68 -0.62
CA GLY A 59 -2.59 6.40 0.80
C GLY A 59 -1.18 6.79 1.24
N LEU A 60 -0.17 6.55 0.39
CA LEU A 60 1.21 6.96 0.63
C LEU A 60 1.36 8.48 0.74
N MET A 61 0.64 9.25 -0.08
CA MET A 61 0.70 10.71 -0.03
C MET A 61 0.16 11.25 1.31
N GLU A 62 -0.88 10.60 1.86
CA GLU A 62 -1.39 10.90 3.20
C GLU A 62 -0.39 10.50 4.29
N TYR A 63 0.19 9.29 4.18
CA TYR A 63 1.22 8.78 5.09
C TYR A 63 2.44 9.71 5.17
N ALA A 64 2.96 10.10 4.01
CA ALA A 64 4.11 10.98 3.88
C ALA A 64 3.81 12.41 4.39
N ARG A 65 2.54 12.77 4.64
CA ARG A 65 2.10 14.12 5.06
C ARG A 65 2.64 15.22 4.14
N GLY A 66 2.75 14.91 2.85
CA GLY A 66 3.31 15.82 1.84
C GLY A 66 4.84 15.85 1.75
N ASP A 67 5.56 14.96 2.44
CA ASP A 67 6.99 14.74 2.23
C ASP A 67 7.22 14.06 0.88
N ASN A 68 7.73 14.82 -0.08
CA ASN A 68 7.94 14.35 -1.44
C ASN A 68 9.07 13.31 -1.55
N ASP A 69 10.07 13.35 -0.66
CA ASP A 69 11.19 12.41 -0.71
C ASP A 69 10.74 11.02 -0.25
N ILE A 70 9.93 10.97 0.81
CA ILE A 70 9.29 9.72 1.26
C ILE A 70 8.33 9.20 0.19
N TYR A 71 7.49 10.06 -0.37
CA TYR A 71 6.57 9.66 -1.44
C TYR A 71 7.32 9.06 -2.63
N GLU A 72 8.34 9.73 -3.14
CA GLU A 72 9.10 9.25 -4.30
C GLU A 72 9.84 7.95 -4.02
N ALA A 73 10.40 7.78 -2.82
CA ALA A 73 11.11 6.56 -2.45
C ALA A 73 10.20 5.32 -2.55
N TYR A 74 9.01 5.41 -1.97
CA TYR A 74 8.03 4.32 -1.98
C TYR A 74 7.36 4.15 -3.35
N ALA A 75 7.03 5.25 -4.04
CA ALA A 75 6.36 5.19 -5.34
C ALA A 75 7.19 4.47 -6.42
N ARG A 76 8.52 4.51 -6.31
CA ARG A 76 9.45 3.80 -7.20
C ARG A 76 9.44 2.28 -7.01
N LEU A 77 8.93 1.77 -5.90
CA LEU A 77 8.80 0.33 -5.66
C LEU A 77 7.67 -0.30 -6.48
N LEU A 78 6.67 0.51 -6.86
CA LEU A 78 5.56 0.10 -7.72
C LEU A 78 5.80 0.44 -9.21
N ALA A 79 7.05 0.55 -9.65
CA ALA A 79 7.41 0.95 -11.02
C ALA A 79 7.32 -0.21 -12.02
#